data_AF-A0A6L7XGW7-F1
#
_entry.id   AF-A0A6L7XGW7-F1
#
_cell.length_a   1.000
_cell.length_b   1.000
_cell.length_c   1.000
_cell.angle_alpha   90.00
_cell.angle_beta   90.00
_cell.angle_gamma   90.00
#
_symmetry.space_group_name_H-M   'P 1'
#
loop_
_entity.id
_entity.type
_entity.pdbx_description
1 polymer ?
#
loop_
_entity_poly.entity_id
_entity_poly.type
_entity_poly.pdbx_seq_one_letter_code
_entity_poly.pdbx_strand_id
1 'polypeptide(L)' 'MADSTVNLEVQFLKVLLEHSGEEVSTAVVAEQAGWSAIAGDEDAWATARFVGQKLAHDGLVQCWRAEDGKWYAKLGRD' A
#
# COMPACT_ATOMS: atom_id res chain seq x y z
N MET A 1 -13.72 -14.27 -18.75
CA MET A 1 -12.66 -13.27 -18.61
C MET A 1 -12.53 -12.98 -17.14
N ALA A 2 -11.32 -13.08 -16.57
CA ALA A 2 -11.13 -12.64 -15.19
C ALA A 2 -11.49 -11.15 -15.12
N ASP A 3 -12.39 -10.83 -14.20
CA ASP A 3 -12.83 -9.50 -13.85
C ASP A 3 -11.59 -8.65 -13.53
N SER A 4 -11.20 -7.74 -14.42
CA SER A 4 -10.00 -6.88 -14.26
C SER A 4 -10.20 -5.77 -13.23
N THR A 5 -11.03 -6.02 -12.21
CA THR A 5 -11.16 -5.13 -11.07
C THR A 5 -9.85 -5.23 -10.29
N VAL A 6 -9.02 -4.18 -10.39
CA VAL A 6 -7.77 -4.08 -9.63
C VAL A 6 -8.12 -4.16 -8.15
N ASN A 7 -7.84 -5.31 -7.54
CA ASN A 7 -7.98 -5.46 -6.10
C ASN A 7 -6.79 -4.75 -5.44
N LEU A 8 -7.02 -3.50 -5.04
CA LEU A 8 -6.01 -2.61 -4.47
C LEU A 8 -5.37 -3.22 -3.23
N GLU A 9 -6.14 -3.89 -2.36
CA GLU A 9 -5.59 -4.56 -1.17
C GLU A 9 -4.61 -5.68 -1.55
N VAL A 10 -4.96 -6.48 -2.55
CA VAL A 10 -4.09 -7.57 -3.03
C VAL A 10 -2.80 -7.02 -3.63
N GLN A 11 -2.87 -5.96 -4.44
CA GLN A 11 -1.67 -5.36 -5.01
C GLN A 11 -0.80 -4.70 -3.94
N PHE A 12 -1.43 -4.05 -2.94
CA PHE A 12 -0.72 -3.47 -1.80
C PHE A 12 0.06 -4.54 -1.03
N LEU A 13 -0.60 -5.65 -0.69
CA LEU A 13 0.02 -6.76 0.01
C LEU A 13 1.13 -7.42 -0.80
N LYS A 14 0.96 -7.57 -2.13
CA LYS A 14 2.00 -8.11 -3.01
C LYS A 14 3.28 -7.29 -2.96
N VAL A 15 3.18 -5.96 -3.06
CA VAL A 15 4.37 -5.10 -2.94
C VAL A 15 5.01 -5.29 -1.56
N LEU A 16 4.24 -5.29 -0.46
CA LEU A 16 4.82 -5.50 0.86
C LEU A 16 5.48 -6.89 1.05
N LEU A 17 4.99 -7.92 0.37
CA LEU A 17 5.60 -9.24 0.34
C LEU A 17 6.91 -9.27 -0.45
N GLU A 18 6.99 -8.50 -1.55
CA GLU A 18 8.22 -8.35 -2.33
C GLU A 18 9.33 -7.63 -1.53
N HIS A 19 8.95 -6.71 -0.64
CA HIS A 19 9.83 -5.99 0.28
C HIS A 19 9.85 -6.63 1.69
N SER A 20 9.76 -7.97 1.75
CA SER A 20 9.51 -8.74 2.98
C SER A 20 10.38 -8.30 4.18
N GLY A 21 9.73 -7.69 5.16
CA GLY A 21 10.36 -7.28 6.43
C GLY A 21 10.90 -5.85 6.42
N GLU A 22 10.88 -5.17 5.28
CA GLU A 22 11.24 -3.77 5.14
C GLU A 22 10.03 -2.86 5.39
N GLU A 23 10.31 -1.62 5.75
CA GLU A 23 9.29 -0.56 5.75
C GLU A 23 9.25 0.08 4.36
N VAL A 24 8.05 0.17 3.79
CA VAL A 24 7.84 0.70 2.44
C VAL A 24 6.96 1.93 2.53
N SER A 25 7.37 3.04 1.93
CA SER A 25 6.51 4.22 1.88
C SER A 25 5.27 3.94 1.02
N THR A 26 4.11 4.48 1.40
CA THR A 26 2.87 4.26 0.62
C THR A 26 2.95 4.85 -0.79
N ALA A 27 3.83 5.83 -1.03
CA ALA A 27 4.11 6.35 -2.36
C ALA A 27 4.80 5.30 -3.25
N VAL A 28 5.80 4.58 -2.71
CA VAL A 28 6.48 3.48 -3.39
C VAL A 28 5.51 2.33 -3.65
N VAL A 29 4.63 2.02 -2.70
CA VAL A 29 3.59 1.00 -2.91
C VAL A 29 2.66 1.39 -4.06
N ALA A 30 2.19 2.63 -4.10
CA ALA A 30 1.33 3.13 -5.17
C ALA A 30 2.00 3.06 -6.55
N GLU A 31 3.29 3.39 -6.63
CA GLU A 31 4.08 3.33 -7.86
C GLU A 31 4.24 1.89 -8.34
N GLN A 32 4.71 0.98 -7.47
CA GLN A 32 4.95 -0.42 -7.83
C GLN A 32 3.67 -1.20 -8.09
N ALA A 33 2.58 -0.86 -7.40
CA ALA A 33 1.27 -1.43 -7.66
C ALA A 33 0.62 -0.89 -8.96
N GLY A 34 1.26 0.08 -9.63
CA GLY A 34 0.82 0.65 -10.91
C GLY A 34 -0.38 1.58 -10.80
N TRP A 35 -0.62 2.17 -9.62
CA TRP A 35 -1.85 2.94 -9.36
C TRP A 35 -1.80 4.36 -9.90
N SER A 36 -0.60 4.93 -10.07
CA SER A 36 -0.42 6.22 -10.75
C SER A 36 -1.05 6.22 -12.14
N ALA A 37 -1.05 5.08 -12.85
CA ALA A 37 -1.67 4.95 -14.17
C ALA A 37 -3.21 4.96 -14.13
N ILE A 38 -3.82 4.73 -12.95
CA ILE A 38 -5.27 4.59 -12.76
C ILE A 38 -5.88 5.85 -12.17
N ALA A 39 -5.19 6.49 -11.22
CA ALA A 39 -5.74 7.59 -10.43
C ALA A 39 -4.96 8.91 -10.58
N GLY A 40 -3.79 8.92 -11.20
CA GLY A 40 -2.85 10.06 -11.11
C GLY A 40 -2.08 10.05 -9.78
N ASP A 41 -0.95 10.74 -9.72
CA ASP A 41 0.04 10.53 -8.64
C ASP A 41 -0.47 10.90 -7.24
N GLU A 42 -1.13 12.06 -7.07
CA GLU A 42 -1.68 12.47 -5.76
C GLU A 42 -2.76 11.52 -5.25
N ASP A 43 -3.69 11.12 -6.13
CA ASP A 43 -4.78 10.21 -5.77
C ASP A 43 -4.28 8.78 -5.54
N ALA A 44 -3.22 8.35 -6.24
CA ALA A 44 -2.60 7.04 -6.05
C ALA A 44 -1.99 6.91 -4.65
N TRP A 45 -1.28 7.93 -4.18
CA TRP A 45 -0.70 7.93 -2.83
C TRP A 45 -1.77 8.02 -1.75
N ALA A 46 -2.82 8.82 -1.96
CA ALA A 46 -3.97 8.89 -1.06
C ALA A 46 -4.69 7.54 -0.95
N THR A 47 -4.82 6.84 -2.08
CA THR A 47 -5.39 5.49 -2.16
C THR A 47 -4.52 4.48 -1.41
N ALA A 48 -3.19 4.49 -1.62
CA ALA A 48 -2.27 3.60 -0.89
C ALA A 48 -2.29 3.84 0.61
N ARG A 49 -2.38 5.10 1.04
CA ARG A 49 -2.60 5.42 2.45
C ARG A 49 -3.92 4.82 2.96
N PHE A 50 -5.03 5.04 2.25
CA PHE A 50 -6.33 4.54 2.66
C PHE A 50 -6.35 3.00 2.77
N VAL A 51 -5.83 2.31 1.76
CA VAL A 51 -5.72 0.85 1.73
C VAL A 51 -4.81 0.35 2.85
N GLY A 52 -3.64 0.95 3.04
CA GLY A 52 -2.72 0.60 4.12
C GLY A 52 -3.36 0.76 5.51
N GLN A 53 -4.12 1.85 5.74
CA GLN A 53 -4.85 2.06 6.98
C GLN A 53 -5.95 1.02 7.20
N LYS A 54 -6.69 0.66 6.14
CA LYS A 54 -7.71 -0.40 6.22
C LYS A 54 -7.08 -1.75 6.57
N LEU A 55 -6.04 -2.15 5.87
CA LEU A 55 -5.33 -3.41 6.14
C LEU A 55 -4.70 -3.43 7.54
N ALA A 56 -4.29 -2.26 8.05
CA ALA A 56 -3.76 -2.14 9.41
C ALA A 56 -4.86 -2.29 10.47
N HIS A 57 -6.05 -1.74 10.20
CA HIS A 57 -7.22 -1.98 11.04
C HIS A 57 -7.57 -3.48 11.09
N ASP A 58 -7.42 -4.18 9.97
CA ASP A 58 -7.66 -5.63 9.88
C ASP A 58 -6.50 -6.49 10.45
N GLY A 59 -5.43 -5.86 10.93
CA GLY A 59 -4.27 -6.53 11.54
C GLY A 59 -3.30 -7.18 10.56
N LEU A 60 -3.49 -7.00 9.26
CA LEU A 60 -2.67 -7.62 8.21
C LEU A 60 -1.35 -6.88 7.98
N VAL A 61 -1.33 -5.57 8.20
CA VAL A 61 -0.15 -4.71 8.02
C VAL A 61 0.00 -3.77 9.21
N GLN A 62 1.20 -3.25 9.41
CA GLN A 62 1.45 -2.07 10.23
C GLN A 62 1.50 -0.87 9.27
N CYS A 63 0.71 0.18 9.52
CA CYS A 63 0.72 1.40 8.73
C CYS A 63 0.76 2.64 9.64
N TRP A 64 1.73 3.53 9.42
CA TRP A 64 1.96 4.68 10.29
C TRP A 64 2.51 5.88 9.53
N ARG A 65 2.43 7.06 10.16
CA ARG A 65 3.08 8.28 9.69
C ARG A 65 4.41 8.45 10.41
N ALA A 66 5.50 8.57 9.66
CA ALA A 66 6.83 8.81 10.21
C ALA A 66 7.09 10.29 10.51
N GLU A 67 8.20 10.60 11.19
CA GLU A 67 8.59 11.96 11.58
C GLU A 67 8.87 12.88 10.38
N ASP A 68 9.25 12.31 9.24
CA ASP A 68 9.44 13.02 7.97
C ASP A 68 8.10 13.44 7.31
N GLY A 69 6.98 13.08 7.93
CA GLY A 69 5.63 13.40 7.49
C GLY A 69 5.04 12.43 6.48
N LYS A 70 5.81 11.44 6.00
CA LYS A 70 5.36 10.43 5.02
C LYS A 70 4.70 9.24 5.69
N TRP A 71 3.91 8.51 4.92
CA TRP A 71 3.25 7.28 5.37
C TRP A 71 4.06 6.05 4.94
N TYR A 72 4.18 5.11 5.86
CA TYR A 72 4.89 3.84 5.68
C TYR A 72 3.97 2.67 6.02
N ALA A 73 4.27 1.53 5.40
CA ALA A 73 3.61 0.27 5.66
C ALA A 73 4.60 -0.89 5.68
N LYS A 74 4.27 -1.93 6.46
CA LYS A 74 5.02 -3.18 6.58
C LYS A 74 4.04 -4.31 6.89
N LEU A 75 4.36 -5.55 6.54
CA LEU A 75 3.55 -6.71 6.95
C LEU A 75 3.41 -6.80 8.47
N GLY A 76 2.21 -7.15 8.95
CA GLY A 76 1.98 -7.45 10.36
C GLY A 76 2.90 -8.59 10.80
N ARG A 77 3.50 -8.49 11.99
CA ARG A 77 4.25 -9.62 12.56
C ARG A 77 3.27 -10.74 12.87
N ASP A 78 3.56 -11.94 12.36
CA ASP A 78 3.00 -13.22 12.83
C ASP A 78 3.22 -13.38 14.35
#